data_AF-H3A3F9-F1
#
_entry.id   AF-H3A3F9-F1
#
_cell.length_a   1.000
_cell.length_b   1.000
_cell.length_c   1.000
_cell.angle_alpha   90.00
_cell.angle_beta   90.00
_cell.angle_gamma   90.00
#
_symmetry.space_group_name_H-M   'P 1'
#
loop_
_entity.id
_entity.type
_entity.pdbx_description
1 polymer ?
#
loop_
_entity_poly.entity_id
_entity_poly.type
_entity_poly.pdbx_seq_one_letter_code
_entity_poly.pdbx_strand_id
1 'polypeptide(L)'
;HRAPRTWLNDTVFIDSMVGNKTVFIVTWQHALPDIHVYSPNGDMYTNAHMLITAEVKKAQLSIPGVARPGTWNYSIYNKNSQNQVFTVTVLSQATDESVPPITIHAEMNKDNNTYPNPMAVYAEVFQGSNIVIQANITVVIDRADGSKVELVLSDDGLGADSLKDDGVYSGFYYNFSGNGRYSLKVKAEGIEGTAKISMRAQSVAPYIAAYVDETVFEMNSKKASSGYKQFDTDSFSRTTTGGSFTVSNVPSVPTDDFSPARVTDLTAAIVDQEFQLSWTAPGDDLDQGTVSSYEIRVSHTLKTLRDNFTDADIINPTRLSLQPAGSVE
;
A
#
# COMPACT_ATOMS: atom_id res chain seq x y z
N HIS A 1 22.50 7.86 -2.38
CA HIS A 1 23.95 8.17 -2.47
C HIS A 1 24.74 6.88 -2.62
N ARG A 2 25.72 6.83 -3.52
CA ARG A 2 26.61 5.68 -3.69
C ARG A 2 28.06 6.09 -3.50
N ALA A 3 28.82 5.26 -2.80
CA ALA A 3 30.22 5.47 -2.49
C ALA A 3 31.09 5.42 -3.77
N PRO A 4 32.29 6.00 -3.76
CA PRO A 4 33.23 5.91 -4.87
C PRO A 4 33.56 4.46 -5.17
N ARG A 5 33.70 4.10 -6.45
CA ARG A 5 34.15 2.78 -6.90
C ARG A 5 33.28 1.62 -6.39
N THR A 6 31.98 1.85 -6.26
CA THR A 6 31.01 0.81 -5.89
C THR A 6 29.97 0.61 -6.99
N TRP A 7 29.50 -0.63 -7.09
CA TRP A 7 28.37 -1.00 -7.94
C TRP A 7 27.05 -0.82 -7.18
N LEU A 8 26.09 -0.20 -7.84
CA LEU A 8 24.68 -0.31 -7.52
C LEU A 8 24.09 -1.41 -8.40
N ASN A 9 23.59 -2.48 -7.81
CA ASN A 9 22.89 -3.55 -8.52
C ASN A 9 21.45 -3.58 -8.02
N ASP A 10 20.50 -3.64 -8.94
CA ASP A 10 19.08 -3.69 -8.64
C ASP A 10 18.32 -4.24 -9.87
N THR A 11 17.01 -4.44 -9.72
CA THR A 11 16.18 -5.10 -10.71
C THR A 11 14.91 -4.31 -11.02
N VAL A 12 14.32 -4.58 -12.18
CA VAL A 12 12.98 -4.13 -12.54
C VAL A 12 12.26 -5.28 -13.21
N PHE A 13 11.01 -5.53 -12.82
CA PHE A 13 10.16 -6.52 -13.48
C PHE A 13 9.33 -5.85 -14.56
N ILE A 14 9.29 -6.43 -15.75
CA ILE A 14 8.42 -6.04 -16.85
C ILE A 14 7.47 -7.22 -17.08
N ASP A 15 6.16 -7.03 -16.88
CA ASP A 15 5.16 -8.09 -17.12
C ASP A 15 4.68 -8.15 -18.57
N SER A 16 3.79 -9.10 -18.87
CA SER A 16 3.19 -9.30 -20.19
C SER A 16 2.39 -8.09 -20.69
N MET A 17 1.79 -7.30 -19.79
CA MET A 17 0.91 -6.20 -20.16
C MET A 17 1.66 -4.96 -20.64
N VAL A 18 2.95 -4.84 -20.34
CA VAL A 18 3.80 -3.71 -20.76
C VAL A 18 5.07 -4.19 -21.44
N GLY A 19 5.60 -3.40 -22.37
CA GLY A 19 6.83 -3.79 -23.08
C GLY A 19 7.05 -3.00 -24.36
N ASN A 20 6.02 -2.31 -24.87
CA ASN A 20 6.19 -1.42 -26.00
C ASN A 20 6.93 -0.14 -25.60
N LYS A 21 7.81 0.34 -26.48
CA LYS A 21 8.60 1.57 -26.30
C LYS A 21 9.28 1.63 -24.94
N THR A 22 9.80 0.50 -24.45
CA THR A 22 10.50 0.44 -23.17
C THR A 22 11.80 1.23 -23.23
N VAL A 23 11.99 2.11 -22.25
CA VAL A 23 13.17 2.96 -22.14
C VAL A 23 13.70 2.93 -20.72
N PHE A 24 15.01 2.66 -20.58
CA PHE A 24 15.75 2.88 -19.35
C PHE A 24 16.42 4.25 -19.41
N ILE A 25 16.15 5.09 -18.42
CA ILE A 25 16.75 6.41 -18.26
C ILE A 25 17.59 6.39 -17.00
N VAL A 26 18.87 6.69 -17.13
CA VAL A 26 19.78 6.85 -16.00
C VAL A 26 20.26 8.30 -15.97
N THR A 27 20.05 8.98 -14.84
CA THR A 27 20.62 10.31 -14.60
C THR A 27 21.60 10.29 -13.45
N TRP A 28 22.52 11.25 -13.44
CA TRP A 28 23.64 11.25 -12.49
C TRP A 28 24.06 12.67 -12.09
N GLN A 29 24.66 12.82 -10.90
CA GLN A 29 24.93 14.15 -10.34
C GLN A 29 26.26 14.78 -10.74
N HIS A 30 27.36 14.03 -10.90
CA HIS A 30 28.70 14.59 -11.19
C HIS A 30 29.32 13.99 -12.46
N ALA A 31 29.85 12.77 -12.40
CA ALA A 31 30.53 12.09 -13.51
C ALA A 31 29.67 10.97 -14.14
N LEU A 32 29.88 10.72 -15.44
CA LEU A 32 29.24 9.63 -16.18
C LEU A 32 29.61 8.27 -15.56
N PRO A 33 28.63 7.47 -15.12
CA PRO A 33 28.89 6.12 -14.61
C PRO A 33 29.04 5.08 -15.74
N ASP A 34 29.56 3.90 -15.41
CA ASP A 34 29.35 2.72 -16.26
C ASP A 34 27.99 2.11 -15.92
N ILE A 35 27.20 1.82 -16.95
CA ILE A 35 25.81 1.38 -16.86
C ILE A 35 25.69 0.09 -17.66
N HIS A 36 25.31 -0.98 -16.98
CA HIS A 36 24.95 -2.26 -17.60
C HIS A 36 23.48 -2.54 -17.34
N VAL A 37 22.75 -2.98 -18.36
CA VAL A 37 21.39 -3.49 -18.27
C VAL A 37 21.36 -4.88 -18.88
N TYR A 38 20.78 -5.84 -18.19
CA TYR A 38 20.66 -7.23 -18.61
C TYR A 38 19.19 -7.56 -18.81
N SER A 39 18.86 -8.08 -19.98
CA SER A 39 17.54 -8.64 -20.26
C SER A 39 17.33 -9.98 -19.52
N PRO A 40 16.08 -10.46 -19.39
CA PRO A 40 15.77 -11.74 -18.76
C PRO A 40 16.47 -12.94 -19.40
N ASN A 41 16.81 -12.87 -20.69
CA ASN A 41 17.54 -13.90 -21.44
C ASN A 41 19.07 -13.71 -21.44
N GLY A 42 19.58 -12.69 -20.74
CA GLY A 42 21.02 -12.46 -20.57
C GLY A 42 21.69 -11.53 -21.61
N ASP A 43 20.93 -10.89 -22.50
CA ASP A 43 21.49 -9.88 -23.40
C ASP A 43 21.95 -8.68 -22.58
N MET A 44 23.17 -8.20 -22.86
CA MET A 44 23.78 -7.10 -22.11
C MET A 44 23.84 -5.82 -22.93
N TYR A 45 23.30 -4.75 -22.37
CA TYR A 45 23.37 -3.39 -22.89
C TYR A 45 24.28 -2.55 -22.01
N THR A 46 25.34 -2.01 -22.59
CA THR A 46 26.28 -1.09 -21.93
C THR A 46 26.07 0.35 -22.39
N ASN A 47 26.84 1.30 -21.85
CA ASN A 47 26.89 2.70 -22.33
C ASN A 47 26.95 2.85 -23.86
N ALA A 48 27.59 1.90 -24.56
CA ALA A 48 27.70 1.92 -26.03
C ALA A 48 26.35 1.78 -26.76
N HIS A 49 25.33 1.23 -26.09
CA HIS A 49 23.98 1.06 -26.63
C HIS A 49 23.05 2.22 -26.24
N MET A 50 23.55 3.21 -25.51
CA MET A 50 22.75 4.29 -24.94
C MET A 50 22.99 5.61 -25.66
N LEU A 51 21.92 6.39 -25.81
CA LEU A 51 22.03 7.80 -26.16
C LEU A 51 22.44 8.58 -24.90
N ILE A 52 23.68 9.07 -24.89
CA ILE A 52 24.24 9.82 -23.76
C ILE A 52 24.21 11.32 -24.09
N THR A 53 23.61 12.11 -23.21
CA THR A 53 23.58 13.58 -23.28
C THR A 53 24.27 14.12 -22.03
N ALA A 54 25.55 14.49 -22.15
CA ALA A 54 26.40 14.84 -21.03
C ALA A 54 25.99 16.15 -20.35
N GLU A 55 25.44 17.09 -21.12
CA GLU A 55 25.03 18.43 -20.69
C GLU A 55 23.92 18.36 -19.63
N VAL A 56 22.99 17.42 -19.80
CA VAL A 56 21.87 17.16 -18.88
C VAL A 56 22.10 15.91 -18.02
N LYS A 57 23.31 15.34 -18.07
CA LYS A 57 23.72 14.16 -17.28
C LYS A 57 22.73 13.01 -17.37
N LYS A 58 22.37 12.64 -18.60
CA LYS A 58 21.35 11.62 -18.91
C LYS A 58 21.91 10.58 -19.87
N ALA A 59 21.59 9.32 -19.63
CA ALA A 59 21.77 8.21 -20.56
C ALA A 59 20.41 7.56 -20.80
N GLN A 60 20.12 7.23 -22.05
CA GLN A 60 18.84 6.63 -22.45
C GLN A 60 19.08 5.38 -23.30
N LEU A 61 18.64 4.23 -22.81
CA LEU A 61 18.60 2.97 -23.55
C LEU A 61 17.16 2.72 -24.01
N SER A 62 16.95 2.60 -25.32
CA SER A 62 15.64 2.20 -25.87
C SER A 62 15.70 0.73 -26.27
N ILE A 63 14.79 -0.08 -25.74
CA ILE A 63 14.73 -1.51 -26.06
C ILE A 63 14.08 -1.68 -27.44
N PRO A 64 14.72 -2.38 -28.39
CA PRO A 64 14.15 -2.59 -29.71
C PRO A 64 12.94 -3.53 -29.64
N GLY A 65 11.84 -3.14 -30.30
CA GLY A 65 10.61 -3.94 -30.33
C GLY A 65 9.88 -3.95 -28.98
N VAL A 66 9.28 -5.10 -28.66
CA VAL A 66 8.63 -5.35 -27.37
C VAL A 66 9.68 -5.88 -26.38
N ALA A 67 9.87 -5.19 -25.26
CA ALA A 67 10.72 -5.69 -24.19
C ALA A 67 10.18 -7.03 -23.68
N ARG A 68 11.07 -8.00 -23.51
CA ARG A 68 10.69 -9.32 -23.00
C ARG A 68 10.16 -9.22 -21.57
N PRO A 69 9.04 -9.90 -21.27
CA PRO A 69 8.59 -10.05 -19.90
C PRO A 69 9.62 -10.79 -19.05
N GLY A 70 9.73 -10.40 -17.78
CA GLY A 70 10.64 -10.98 -16.79
C GLY A 70 11.44 -9.93 -16.03
N THR A 71 12.36 -10.43 -15.21
CA THR A 71 13.25 -9.58 -14.39
C THR A 71 14.43 -9.09 -15.22
N TRP A 72 14.51 -7.78 -15.39
CA TRP A 72 15.66 -7.09 -15.95
C TRP A 72 16.59 -6.64 -14.82
N ASN A 73 17.89 -6.89 -14.95
CA ASN A 73 18.88 -6.47 -13.96
C ASN A 73 19.60 -5.23 -14.48
N TYR A 74 19.91 -4.27 -13.60
CA TYR A 74 20.76 -3.15 -13.96
C TYR A 74 21.84 -2.92 -12.91
N SER A 75 23.01 -2.54 -13.41
CA SER A 75 24.22 -2.31 -12.63
C SER A 75 24.84 -0.97 -13.00
N ILE A 76 25.06 -0.10 -12.01
CA ILE A 76 25.64 1.24 -12.21
C ILE A 76 26.89 1.37 -11.35
N TYR A 77 28.04 1.60 -11.98
CA TYR A 77 29.31 1.78 -11.30
C TYR A 77 29.67 3.25 -11.14
N ASN A 78 29.90 3.68 -9.89
CA ASN A 78 30.37 5.03 -9.62
C ASN A 78 31.87 5.18 -9.92
N LYS A 79 32.21 5.68 -11.12
CA LYS A 79 33.59 6.02 -11.51
C LYS A 79 34.14 7.27 -10.79
N ASN A 80 33.29 8.07 -10.16
CA ASN A 80 33.71 9.28 -9.48
C ASN A 80 34.47 8.97 -8.19
N SER A 81 35.38 9.86 -7.80
CA SER A 81 36.08 9.80 -6.51
C SER A 81 35.20 10.28 -5.34
N GLN A 82 34.05 10.89 -5.63
CA GLN A 82 33.08 11.35 -4.64
C GLN A 82 31.78 10.55 -4.68
N ASN A 83 31.00 10.65 -3.61
CA ASN A 83 29.66 10.10 -3.57
C ASN A 83 28.79 10.75 -4.65
N GLN A 84 27.93 9.95 -5.27
CA GLN A 84 27.02 10.45 -6.28
C GLN A 84 25.63 9.82 -6.14
N VAL A 85 24.61 10.56 -6.55
CA VAL A 85 23.25 10.03 -6.71
C VAL A 85 23.03 9.65 -8.17
N PHE A 86 22.44 8.47 -8.35
CA PHE A 86 21.93 7.99 -9.63
C PHE A 86 20.43 7.81 -9.49
N THR A 87 19.69 8.22 -10.52
CA THR A 87 18.26 7.95 -10.63
C THR A 87 18.05 7.07 -11.85
N VAL A 88 17.37 5.95 -11.65
CA VAL A 88 16.96 5.05 -12.72
C VAL A 88 15.45 5.15 -12.87
N THR A 89 15.00 5.45 -14.08
CA THR A 89 13.59 5.50 -14.45
C THR A 89 13.37 4.56 -15.61
N VAL A 90 12.43 3.64 -15.46
CA VAL A 90 12.05 2.69 -16.50
C VAL A 90 10.63 3.04 -16.92
N LEU A 91 10.47 3.41 -18.18
CA LEU A 91 9.17 3.74 -18.77
C LEU A 91 8.83 2.66 -19.79
N SER A 92 7.57 2.23 -19.81
CA SER A 92 7.07 1.24 -20.76
C SER A 92 5.61 1.54 -21.09
N GLN A 93 5.16 1.12 -22.26
CA GLN A 93 3.78 1.24 -22.73
C GLN A 93 3.13 -0.13 -22.83
N ALA A 94 1.80 -0.12 -22.91
CA ALA A 94 0.99 -1.33 -23.06
C ALA A 94 1.45 -2.14 -24.28
N THR A 95 1.56 -3.45 -24.10
CA THR A 95 1.91 -4.38 -25.19
C THR A 95 0.78 -4.48 -26.22
N ASP A 96 -0.47 -4.47 -25.74
CA ASP A 96 -1.69 -4.40 -26.54
C ASP A 96 -2.36 -3.04 -26.31
N GLU A 97 -2.50 -2.21 -27.35
CA GLU A 97 -3.10 -0.88 -27.23
C GLU A 97 -4.62 -0.92 -26.94
N SER A 98 -5.28 -2.07 -27.15
CA SER A 98 -6.70 -2.25 -26.85
C SER A 98 -6.99 -2.59 -25.38
N VAL A 99 -5.96 -2.98 -24.63
CA VAL A 99 -6.06 -3.31 -23.21
C VAL A 99 -5.22 -2.31 -22.40
N PRO A 100 -5.85 -1.42 -21.61
CA PRO A 100 -5.08 -0.50 -20.77
C PRO A 100 -4.22 -1.29 -19.77
N PRO A 101 -2.99 -0.86 -19.48
CA PRO A 101 -2.15 -1.53 -18.52
C PRO A 101 -2.67 -1.27 -17.10
N ILE A 102 -2.30 -2.12 -16.16
CA ILE A 102 -2.52 -1.84 -14.74
C ILE A 102 -1.70 -0.60 -14.35
N THR A 103 -2.33 0.33 -13.63
CA THR A 103 -1.76 1.58 -13.13
C THR A 103 -1.99 1.71 -11.64
N ILE A 104 -1.10 2.45 -10.98
CA ILE A 104 -1.19 2.74 -9.55
C ILE A 104 -1.13 4.26 -9.34
N HIS A 105 -2.05 4.76 -8.53
CA HIS A 105 -2.03 6.11 -7.98
C HIS A 105 -1.79 5.99 -6.47
N ALA A 106 -0.94 6.83 -5.92
CA ALA A 106 -0.67 6.82 -4.49
C ALA A 106 -0.54 8.23 -3.95
N GLU A 107 -1.09 8.44 -2.77
CA GLU A 107 -1.07 9.72 -2.09
C GLU A 107 -1.13 9.56 -0.57
N MET A 108 -1.00 10.69 0.12
CA MET A 108 -1.22 10.79 1.55
C MET A 108 -2.33 11.78 1.82
N ASN A 109 -2.95 11.66 2.99
CA ASN A 109 -4.01 12.58 3.39
C ASN A 109 -3.59 14.06 3.52
N LYS A 110 -2.29 14.34 3.69
CA LYS A 110 -1.74 15.69 3.88
C LYS A 110 -0.25 15.78 3.58
N ASP A 111 0.23 16.98 3.23
CA ASP A 111 1.65 17.25 2.99
C ASP A 111 2.43 17.68 4.24
N ASN A 112 1.72 18.11 5.30
CA ASN A 112 2.32 18.58 6.54
C ASN A 112 1.65 17.93 7.74
N ASN A 113 2.45 17.54 8.72
CA ASN A 113 1.99 16.86 9.90
C ASN A 113 2.66 17.39 11.18
N THR A 114 1.90 17.41 12.26
CA THR A 114 2.40 17.73 13.60
C THR A 114 2.13 16.54 14.48
N TYR A 115 3.19 16.02 15.09
CA TYR A 115 3.09 14.93 16.07
C TYR A 115 2.13 15.29 17.23
N PRO A 116 1.33 14.36 17.77
CA PRO A 116 1.25 12.92 17.49
C PRO A 116 0.17 12.55 16.46
N ASN A 117 -0.10 13.37 15.44
CA ASN A 117 -1.07 12.95 14.43
C ASN A 117 -0.45 11.91 13.47
N PRO A 118 -1.14 10.82 13.10
CA PRO A 118 -0.63 9.89 12.10
C PRO A 118 -0.79 10.45 10.68
N MET A 119 -0.12 9.79 9.73
CA MET A 119 -0.34 9.91 8.29
C MET A 119 -1.19 8.74 7.82
N ALA A 120 -2.15 8.98 6.93
CA ALA A 120 -2.82 7.92 6.20
C ALA A 120 -2.26 7.89 4.78
N VAL A 121 -1.88 6.69 4.32
CA VAL A 121 -1.35 6.45 2.98
C VAL A 121 -2.39 5.67 2.19
N TYR A 122 -2.65 6.11 0.96
CA TYR A 122 -3.59 5.48 0.05
C TYR A 122 -2.88 5.06 -1.23
N ALA A 123 -3.24 3.90 -1.75
CA ALA A 123 -2.80 3.41 -3.04
C ALA A 123 -3.98 2.80 -3.79
N GLU A 124 -4.35 3.41 -4.91
CA GLU A 124 -5.42 2.94 -5.77
C GLU A 124 -4.83 2.19 -6.96
N VAL A 125 -5.32 0.97 -7.21
CA VAL A 125 -4.83 0.12 -8.31
C VAL A 125 -5.94 -0.14 -9.31
N PHE A 126 -5.70 0.21 -10.57
CA PHE A 126 -6.70 0.13 -11.63
C PHE A 126 -6.15 -0.52 -12.90
N GLN A 127 -7.04 -1.10 -13.69
CA GLN A 127 -6.81 -1.38 -15.10
C GLN A 127 -7.87 -0.68 -15.93
N GLY A 128 -7.51 0.44 -16.55
CA GLY A 128 -8.49 1.33 -17.18
C GLY A 128 -9.49 1.84 -16.15
N SER A 129 -10.76 1.45 -16.28
CA SER A 129 -11.84 1.81 -15.36
C SER A 129 -12.19 0.74 -14.33
N ASN A 130 -11.45 -0.37 -14.31
CA ASN A 130 -11.70 -1.50 -13.41
C ASN A 130 -10.73 -1.41 -12.24
N ILE A 131 -11.19 -1.80 -11.05
CA ILE A 131 -10.34 -1.85 -9.86
C ILE A 131 -9.58 -3.17 -9.84
N VAL A 132 -8.38 -3.15 -9.27
CA VAL A 132 -7.58 -4.35 -9.01
C VAL A 132 -7.56 -4.57 -7.51
N ILE A 133 -8.03 -5.74 -7.09
CA ILE A 133 -8.10 -6.16 -5.69
C ILE A 133 -7.15 -7.33 -5.44
N GLN A 134 -6.87 -7.63 -4.17
CA GLN A 134 -5.97 -8.71 -3.72
C GLN A 134 -4.53 -8.64 -4.30
N ALA A 135 -4.07 -7.44 -4.68
CA ALA A 135 -2.66 -7.13 -4.93
C ALA A 135 -1.89 -6.90 -3.61
N ASN A 136 -0.58 -7.13 -3.64
CA ASN A 136 0.34 -6.82 -2.55
C ASN A 136 0.88 -5.41 -2.73
N ILE A 137 0.59 -4.52 -1.77
CA ILE A 137 1.04 -3.13 -1.80
C ILE A 137 2.05 -2.87 -0.71
N THR A 138 3.26 -2.49 -1.11
CA THR A 138 4.35 -2.13 -0.20
C THR A 138 4.80 -0.70 -0.45
N VAL A 139 4.84 0.10 0.61
CA VAL A 139 5.32 1.47 0.62
C VAL A 139 6.69 1.50 1.26
N VAL A 140 7.69 1.97 0.52
CA VAL A 140 9.01 2.30 1.06
C VAL A 140 9.03 3.77 1.41
N ILE A 141 9.24 4.08 2.68
CA ILE A 141 9.31 5.43 3.22
C ILE A 141 10.78 5.77 3.47
N ASP A 142 11.30 6.75 2.72
CA ASP A 142 12.56 7.41 3.04
C ASP A 142 12.31 8.39 4.19
N ARG A 143 12.91 8.14 5.34
CA ARG A 143 12.72 8.89 6.57
C ARG A 143 13.61 10.13 6.64
N ALA A 144 13.27 11.06 7.55
CA ALA A 144 13.99 12.32 7.71
C ALA A 144 15.47 12.14 8.14
N ASP A 145 15.79 11.04 8.81
CA ASP A 145 17.15 10.68 9.22
C ASP A 145 17.96 9.96 8.11
N GLY A 146 17.33 9.72 6.95
CA GLY A 146 17.91 9.00 5.82
C GLY A 146 17.77 7.47 5.89
N SER A 147 17.19 6.93 6.96
CA SER A 147 16.82 5.51 7.05
C SER A 147 15.58 5.22 6.17
N LYS A 148 15.31 3.94 5.94
CA LYS A 148 14.13 3.48 5.20
C LYS A 148 13.30 2.55 6.06
N VAL A 149 11.98 2.59 5.88
CA VAL A 149 11.06 1.62 6.46
C VAL A 149 10.03 1.19 5.43
N GLU A 150 9.52 -0.01 5.59
CA GLU A 150 8.41 -0.54 4.79
C GLU A 150 7.11 -0.47 5.57
N LEU A 151 6.03 -0.12 4.86
CA LEU A 151 4.65 -0.19 5.32
C LEU A 151 3.87 -1.00 4.29
N VAL A 152 3.05 -1.94 4.76
CA VAL A 152 2.12 -2.69 3.90
C VAL A 152 0.75 -2.00 3.98
N LEU A 153 0.08 -1.87 2.84
CA LEU A 153 -1.29 -1.34 2.78
C LEU A 153 -2.28 -2.48 2.52
N SER A 154 -3.46 -2.36 3.12
CA SER A 154 -4.53 -3.37 3.05
C SER A 154 -5.82 -2.78 2.46
N ASP A 155 -6.58 -3.61 1.76
CA ASP A 155 -7.93 -3.33 1.24
C ASP A 155 -8.90 -4.32 1.94
N ASP A 156 -9.02 -4.17 3.26
CA ASP A 156 -9.68 -5.11 4.18
C ASP A 156 -10.88 -4.53 4.94
N GLY A 157 -11.17 -3.25 4.75
CA GLY A 157 -12.22 -2.48 5.38
C GLY A 157 -11.94 -2.10 6.84
N LEU A 158 -10.67 -2.12 7.26
CA LEU A 158 -10.26 -1.92 8.65
C LEU A 158 -9.23 -0.78 8.79
N GLY A 159 -9.22 -0.16 9.98
CA GLY A 159 -8.22 0.84 10.33
C GLY A 159 -8.25 2.04 9.38
N ALA A 160 -7.16 2.25 8.64
CA ALA A 160 -7.07 3.31 7.63
C ALA A 160 -7.95 3.03 6.40
N ASP A 161 -8.30 1.76 6.15
CA ASP A 161 -9.19 1.38 5.08
C ASP A 161 -10.65 1.37 5.55
N SER A 162 -11.53 1.96 4.74
CA SER A 162 -12.94 2.13 5.09
C SER A 162 -13.84 1.10 4.42
N LEU A 163 -13.40 0.49 3.32
CA LEU A 163 -14.23 -0.42 2.54
C LEU A 163 -13.39 -1.52 1.87
N LYS A 164 -13.60 -2.74 2.36
CA LYS A 164 -12.97 -3.94 1.81
C LYS A 164 -13.26 -4.18 0.32
N ASP A 165 -12.23 -4.62 -0.38
CA ASP A 165 -12.20 -5.02 -1.78
C ASP A 165 -12.73 -3.92 -2.73
N ASP A 166 -12.44 -2.65 -2.43
CA ASP A 166 -12.83 -1.50 -3.27
C ASP A 166 -11.71 -1.00 -4.20
N GLY A 167 -10.52 -1.59 -4.10
CA GLY A 167 -9.34 -1.26 -4.90
C GLY A 167 -8.49 -0.12 -4.35
N VAL A 168 -8.84 0.41 -3.17
CA VAL A 168 -8.07 1.42 -2.42
C VAL A 168 -7.40 0.75 -1.23
N TYR A 169 -6.09 0.58 -1.34
CA TYR A 169 -5.28 0.04 -0.27
C TYR A 169 -4.84 1.16 0.65
N SER A 170 -5.07 0.98 1.96
CA SER A 170 -4.82 2.02 2.95
C SER A 170 -4.00 1.51 4.12
N GLY A 171 -3.34 2.42 4.83
CA GLY A 171 -2.57 2.10 6.04
C GLY A 171 -2.08 3.35 6.76
N PHE A 172 -1.94 3.26 8.09
CA PHE A 172 -1.38 4.36 8.88
C PHE A 172 0.15 4.31 8.96
N TYR A 173 0.76 5.49 8.94
CA TYR A 173 2.16 5.69 9.27
C TYR A 173 2.30 6.68 10.44
N TYR A 174 2.91 6.21 11.52
CA TYR A 174 3.12 6.97 12.75
C TYR A 174 4.54 6.88 13.33
N ASN A 175 5.35 5.94 12.84
CA ASN A 175 6.72 5.72 13.32
C ASN A 175 7.72 6.73 12.72
N PHE A 176 7.63 7.99 13.12
CA PHE A 176 8.48 9.10 12.67
C PHE A 176 9.86 9.04 13.35
N SER A 177 10.94 9.10 12.57
CA SER A 177 12.33 9.11 13.08
C SER A 177 12.79 10.48 13.61
N GLY A 178 11.98 11.51 13.46
CA GLY A 178 12.30 12.89 13.83
C GLY A 178 11.61 13.94 12.95
N ASN A 179 11.86 15.21 13.24
CA ASN A 179 11.37 16.31 12.43
C ASN A 179 12.04 16.33 11.06
N GLY A 180 11.29 16.66 10.01
CA GLY A 180 11.83 16.81 8.67
C GLY A 180 10.96 16.17 7.60
N ARG A 181 11.56 15.98 6.42
CA ARG A 181 10.87 15.51 5.22
C ARG A 181 10.98 14.00 5.07
N TYR A 182 9.86 13.39 4.70
CA TYR A 182 9.71 11.98 4.39
C TYR A 182 9.19 11.83 2.96
N SER A 183 9.59 10.79 2.23
CA SER A 183 9.10 10.54 0.86
C SER A 183 8.71 9.09 0.63
N LEU A 184 7.67 8.89 -0.18
CA LEU A 184 7.06 7.59 -0.40
C LEU A 184 7.35 7.08 -1.81
N LYS A 185 7.73 5.80 -1.88
CA LYS A 185 7.70 5.00 -3.09
C LYS A 185 6.75 3.83 -2.85
N VAL A 186 5.74 3.68 -3.70
CA VAL A 186 4.74 2.64 -3.57
C VAL A 186 4.95 1.61 -4.67
N LYS A 187 4.97 0.34 -4.29
CA LYS A 187 5.09 -0.80 -5.19
C LYS A 187 3.81 -1.64 -5.07
N ALA A 188 3.18 -1.91 -6.21
CA ALA A 188 2.07 -2.84 -6.31
C ALA A 188 2.51 -4.09 -7.07
N GLU A 189 2.21 -5.26 -6.52
CA GLU A 189 2.50 -6.55 -7.12
C GLU A 189 1.26 -7.42 -7.13
N GLY A 190 0.86 -7.87 -8.32
CA GLY A 190 -0.17 -8.89 -8.47
C GLY A 190 0.46 -10.25 -8.75
N ILE A 191 -0.09 -11.28 -8.13
CA ILE A 191 0.25 -12.68 -8.41
C ILE A 191 -0.93 -13.30 -9.16
N GLU A 192 -0.64 -13.97 -10.26
CA GLU A 192 -1.63 -14.70 -11.06
C GLU A 192 -2.44 -15.69 -10.18
N GLY A 193 -3.75 -15.65 -10.32
CA GLY A 193 -4.69 -16.47 -9.52
C GLY A 193 -5.02 -15.93 -8.13
N THR A 194 -4.30 -14.90 -7.65
CA THR A 194 -4.62 -14.19 -6.40
C THR A 194 -5.18 -12.81 -6.69
N ALA A 195 -4.41 -11.97 -7.38
CA ALA A 195 -4.87 -10.63 -7.74
C ALA A 195 -5.99 -10.72 -8.78
N LYS A 196 -7.01 -9.87 -8.64
CA LYS A 196 -8.20 -9.90 -9.50
C LYS A 196 -8.57 -8.53 -10.00
N ILE A 197 -9.04 -8.49 -11.24
CA ILE A 197 -9.72 -7.33 -11.81
C ILE A 197 -11.19 -7.45 -11.46
N SER A 198 -11.73 -6.48 -10.71
CA SER A 198 -13.13 -6.44 -10.31
C SER A 198 -13.87 -5.36 -11.12
N MET A 199 -14.89 -5.79 -11.87
CA MET A 199 -15.71 -4.93 -12.73
C MET A 199 -17.07 -4.71 -12.09
N ARG A 200 -17.57 -3.47 -12.05
CA ARG A 200 -18.94 -3.16 -11.64
C ARG A 200 -19.95 -3.83 -12.60
N ALA A 201 -20.66 -4.84 -12.11
CA ALA A 201 -21.83 -5.40 -12.75
C ALA A 201 -23.04 -4.47 -12.53
N GLN A 202 -23.18 -3.47 -13.40
CA GLN A 202 -24.32 -2.54 -13.51
C GLN A 202 -24.60 -1.64 -12.29
N SER A 203 -25.28 -0.53 -12.56
CA SER A 203 -25.57 0.58 -11.65
C SER A 203 -26.32 0.13 -10.39
N VAL A 204 -25.61 0.06 -9.25
CA VAL A 204 -26.25 -0.16 -7.95
C VAL A 204 -26.43 1.19 -7.27
N ALA A 205 -27.69 1.57 -6.98
CA ALA A 205 -28.04 2.76 -6.23
C ALA A 205 -27.33 2.81 -4.85
N PRO A 206 -27.02 3.99 -4.30
CA PRO A 206 -26.42 4.12 -2.97
C PRO A 206 -27.30 3.45 -1.92
N TYR A 207 -26.69 2.54 -1.15
CA TYR A 207 -27.34 1.80 -0.07
C TYR A 207 -27.36 2.65 1.20
N ILE A 208 -28.55 2.82 1.80
CA ILE A 208 -28.72 3.42 3.13
C ILE A 208 -28.73 2.27 4.15
N ALA A 209 -27.72 2.25 5.02
CA ALA A 209 -27.42 1.10 5.89
C ALA A 209 -28.43 0.83 7.02
N ALA A 210 -29.30 1.79 7.32
CA ALA A 210 -30.37 1.63 8.30
C ALA A 210 -31.39 2.77 8.14
N TYR A 211 -32.66 2.48 8.38
CA TYR A 211 -33.65 3.47 8.80
C TYR A 211 -34.02 3.16 10.25
N VAL A 212 -33.98 4.18 11.10
CA VAL A 212 -34.40 4.07 12.51
C VAL A 212 -35.87 4.47 12.56
N ASP A 213 -36.75 3.52 12.82
CA ASP A 213 -38.08 3.79 13.36
C ASP A 213 -38.15 3.20 14.76
N GLU A 214 -38.73 3.93 15.71
CA GLU A 214 -38.50 3.85 17.17
C GLU A 214 -38.89 2.52 17.85
N THR A 215 -39.25 1.46 17.13
CA THR A 215 -39.67 0.18 17.75
C THR A 215 -39.27 -1.12 17.02
N VAL A 216 -38.61 -1.10 15.86
CA VAL A 216 -38.17 -2.34 15.17
C VAL A 216 -36.82 -2.16 14.48
N PHE A 217 -35.83 -2.96 14.86
CA PHE A 217 -34.54 -3.08 14.17
C PHE A 217 -34.64 -4.22 13.15
N GLU A 218 -34.96 -3.90 11.88
CA GLU A 218 -34.69 -4.82 10.78
C GLU A 218 -33.30 -4.51 10.22
N MET A 219 -32.30 -5.33 10.56
CA MET A 219 -31.09 -5.38 9.74
C MET A 219 -31.51 -5.84 8.35
N ASN A 220 -31.37 -4.97 7.35
CA ASN A 220 -31.39 -5.42 5.97
C ASN A 220 -30.36 -6.56 5.85
N SER A 221 -30.83 -7.72 5.36
CA SER A 221 -30.02 -8.91 5.13
C SER A 221 -28.70 -8.53 4.45
N LYS A 222 -27.57 -9.10 4.90
CA LYS A 222 -26.25 -8.97 4.25
C LYS A 222 -26.44 -9.01 2.74
N LYS A 223 -26.25 -7.86 2.08
CA LYS A 223 -26.34 -7.82 0.62
C LYS A 223 -25.25 -8.75 0.12
N ALA A 224 -25.62 -9.74 -0.70
CA ALA A 224 -24.65 -10.52 -1.43
C ALA A 224 -23.72 -9.53 -2.16
N SER A 225 -22.42 -9.70 -1.98
CA SER A 225 -21.38 -9.08 -2.79
C SER A 225 -21.50 -9.59 -4.23
N SER A 226 -22.54 -9.16 -4.95
CA SER A 226 -22.82 -9.67 -6.29
C SER A 226 -23.29 -8.56 -7.22
N GLY A 227 -22.64 -7.40 -7.10
CA GLY A 227 -22.63 -6.36 -8.11
C GLY A 227 -21.27 -6.23 -8.79
N TYR A 228 -20.33 -7.16 -8.57
CA TYR A 228 -19.01 -7.13 -9.18
C TYR A 228 -18.67 -8.48 -9.82
N LYS A 229 -18.16 -8.46 -11.05
CA LYS A 229 -17.58 -9.65 -11.71
C LYS A 229 -16.06 -9.56 -11.59
N GLN A 230 -15.45 -10.60 -11.04
CA GLN A 230 -14.00 -10.68 -10.86
C GLN A 230 -13.38 -11.58 -11.93
N PHE A 231 -12.21 -11.18 -12.41
CA PHE A 231 -11.42 -11.92 -13.39
C PHE A 231 -9.98 -12.02 -12.89
N ASP A 232 -9.33 -13.15 -13.17
CA ASP A 232 -7.91 -13.28 -12.87
C ASP A 232 -7.10 -12.32 -13.75
N THR A 233 -6.04 -11.75 -13.18
CA THR A 233 -5.03 -10.99 -13.92
C THR A 233 -3.74 -11.80 -13.97
N ASP A 234 -2.97 -11.62 -15.04
CA ASP A 234 -1.57 -12.02 -15.07
C ASP A 234 -0.81 -11.34 -13.92
N SER A 235 0.33 -11.93 -13.55
CA SER A 235 1.24 -11.32 -12.58
C SER A 235 1.77 -9.98 -13.09
N PHE A 236 1.80 -8.96 -12.23
CA PHE A 236 2.25 -7.61 -12.60
C PHE A 236 3.10 -6.97 -11.51
N SER A 237 3.92 -5.98 -11.91
CA SER A 237 4.62 -5.12 -10.95
C SER A 237 4.58 -3.66 -11.42
N ARG A 238 4.10 -2.77 -10.55
CA ARG A 238 4.05 -1.33 -10.80
C ARG A 238 4.69 -0.58 -9.66
N THR A 239 5.29 0.57 -9.96
CA THR A 239 5.87 1.45 -8.95
C THR A 239 5.52 2.89 -9.28
N THR A 240 5.09 3.64 -8.27
CA THR A 240 4.86 5.07 -8.35
C THR A 240 5.45 5.78 -7.14
N THR A 241 5.47 7.11 -7.18
CA THR A 241 5.74 7.91 -5.98
C THR A 241 4.42 8.22 -5.27
N GLY A 242 4.43 8.15 -3.95
CA GLY A 242 3.32 8.63 -3.11
C GLY A 242 3.52 10.07 -2.63
N GLY A 243 4.44 10.82 -3.25
CA GLY A 243 4.79 12.18 -2.85
C GLY A 243 5.73 12.24 -1.63
N SER A 244 5.68 13.36 -0.93
CA SER A 244 6.50 13.62 0.26
C SER A 244 5.78 14.53 1.24
N PHE A 245 6.02 14.34 2.53
CA PHE A 245 5.42 15.14 3.59
C PHE A 245 6.47 15.62 4.58
N THR A 246 6.14 16.64 5.37
CA THR A 246 7.00 17.16 6.44
C THR A 246 6.36 16.96 7.79
N VAL A 247 7.14 16.49 8.78
CA VAL A 247 6.69 16.30 10.16
C VAL A 247 7.41 17.26 11.10
N SER A 248 6.67 17.77 12.07
CA SER A 248 7.16 18.64 13.15
C SER A 248 6.74 18.12 14.54
N ASN A 249 7.43 18.62 15.57
CA ASN A 249 7.22 18.31 16.99
C ASN A 249 7.37 16.83 17.38
N VAL A 250 8.13 16.04 16.61
CA VAL A 250 8.47 14.66 17.00
C VAL A 250 9.33 14.70 18.27
N PRO A 251 8.94 14.00 19.35
CA PRO A 251 9.69 13.99 20.59
C PRO A 251 11.02 13.26 20.40
N SER A 252 12.03 13.64 21.19
CA SER A 252 13.34 12.97 21.16
C SER A 252 13.36 11.61 21.86
N VAL A 253 12.29 11.29 22.60
CA VAL A 253 12.07 10.02 23.29
C VAL A 253 10.72 9.47 22.83
N PRO A 254 10.62 8.19 22.44
CA PRO A 254 9.35 7.57 22.07
C PRO A 254 8.31 7.69 23.20
N THR A 255 7.08 7.99 22.83
CA THR A 255 5.91 8.08 23.72
C THR A 255 4.77 7.25 23.14
N ASP A 256 3.89 6.79 24.01
CA ASP A 256 2.68 6.04 23.67
C ASP A 256 1.51 7.02 23.54
N ASP A 257 1.31 7.54 22.31
CA ASP A 257 0.35 8.62 22.02
C ASP A 257 -0.75 8.22 21.03
N PHE A 258 -0.71 6.99 20.50
CA PHE A 258 -1.68 6.53 19.50
C PHE A 258 -2.59 5.49 20.13
N SER A 259 -3.91 5.67 19.98
CA SER A 259 -4.88 4.69 20.46
C SER A 259 -5.11 3.58 19.45
N PRO A 260 -5.59 2.40 19.88
CA PRO A 260 -6.06 1.34 19.00
C PRO A 260 -7.09 1.83 17.98
N ALA A 261 -7.08 1.25 16.78
CA ALA A 261 -8.11 1.51 15.78
C ALA A 261 -9.49 1.05 16.24
N ARG A 262 -10.53 1.67 15.68
CA ARG A 262 -11.91 1.29 15.95
C ARG A 262 -12.23 -0.08 15.37
N VAL A 263 -12.79 -0.96 16.18
CA VAL A 263 -13.41 -2.22 15.71
C VAL A 263 -14.74 -1.90 15.01
N THR A 264 -14.87 -2.29 13.75
CA THR A 264 -16.04 -1.97 12.89
C THR A 264 -16.83 -3.20 12.45
N ASP A 265 -16.31 -4.39 12.71
CA ASP A 265 -16.80 -5.66 12.18
C ASP A 265 -17.23 -6.66 13.28
N LEU A 266 -17.42 -6.18 14.52
CA LEU A 266 -17.89 -7.00 15.62
C LEU A 266 -19.20 -7.71 15.29
N THR A 267 -19.17 -9.03 15.34
CA THR A 267 -20.32 -9.91 15.18
C THR A 267 -20.58 -10.70 16.44
N ALA A 268 -21.85 -11.07 16.64
CA ALA A 268 -22.28 -11.93 17.74
C ALA A 268 -23.22 -13.01 17.18
N ALA A 269 -22.99 -14.25 17.58
CA ALA A 269 -23.84 -15.40 17.27
C ALA A 269 -24.14 -16.17 18.57
N ILE A 270 -25.26 -16.90 18.59
CA ILE A 270 -25.56 -17.83 19.67
C ILE A 270 -25.16 -19.23 19.19
N VAL A 271 -24.21 -19.84 19.88
CA VAL A 271 -23.73 -21.20 19.61
C VAL A 271 -23.76 -21.96 20.93
N ASP A 272 -24.43 -23.11 20.96
CA ASP A 272 -24.55 -23.95 22.16
C ASP A 272 -25.01 -23.21 23.43
N GLN A 273 -25.97 -22.28 23.27
CA GLN A 273 -26.50 -21.41 24.34
C GLN A 273 -25.50 -20.40 24.92
N GLU A 274 -24.33 -20.24 24.30
CA GLU A 274 -23.34 -19.21 24.62
C GLU A 274 -23.31 -18.12 23.54
N PHE A 275 -22.95 -16.89 23.91
CA PHE A 275 -22.67 -15.83 22.95
C PHE A 275 -21.24 -16.00 22.43
N GLN A 276 -21.12 -16.31 21.14
CA GLN A 276 -19.86 -16.26 20.43
C GLN A 276 -19.71 -14.90 19.78
N LEU A 277 -18.69 -14.16 20.21
CA LEU A 277 -18.29 -12.90 19.61
C LEU A 277 -17.14 -13.16 18.64
N SER A 278 -17.07 -12.39 17.55
CA SER A 278 -15.91 -12.39 16.67
C SER A 278 -15.75 -11.04 16.00
N TRP A 279 -14.51 -10.55 15.94
CA TRP A 279 -14.12 -9.30 15.33
C TRP A 279 -12.68 -9.39 14.83
N THR A 280 -12.25 -8.41 14.04
CA THR A 280 -10.83 -8.31 13.69
C THR A 280 -10.08 -7.50 14.74
N ALA A 281 -9.00 -8.07 15.27
CA ALA A 281 -8.13 -7.45 16.25
C ALA A 281 -7.61 -6.09 15.75
N PRO A 282 -7.79 -5.00 16.52
CA PRO A 282 -7.14 -3.73 16.22
C PRO A 282 -5.65 -3.78 16.62
N GLY A 283 -4.90 -2.76 16.21
CA GLY A 283 -3.54 -2.55 16.69
C GLY A 283 -3.48 -1.98 18.11
N ASP A 284 -2.29 -2.00 18.69
CA ASP A 284 -1.96 -1.22 19.89
C ASP A 284 -1.98 0.28 19.53
N ASP A 285 -1.23 0.61 18.49
CA ASP A 285 -1.22 1.92 17.85
C ASP A 285 -1.97 1.82 16.52
N LEU A 286 -3.20 2.33 16.47
CA LEU A 286 -4.02 2.33 15.25
C LEU A 286 -4.20 0.90 14.69
N ASP A 287 -3.64 0.62 13.52
CA ASP A 287 -3.75 -0.64 12.78
C ASP A 287 -2.52 -1.55 12.94
N GLN A 288 -1.62 -1.27 13.90
CA GLN A 288 -0.36 -1.98 14.08
C GLN A 288 -0.14 -2.44 15.53
N GLY A 289 0.51 -3.60 15.69
CA GLY A 289 0.82 -4.17 17.00
C GLY A 289 -0.29 -5.07 17.56
N THR A 290 -0.33 -5.21 18.87
CA THR A 290 -1.30 -6.02 19.62
C THR A 290 -1.75 -5.23 20.83
N VAL A 291 -3.06 -5.03 20.97
CA VAL A 291 -3.63 -4.33 22.12
C VAL A 291 -3.21 -4.97 23.45
N SER A 292 -3.11 -4.16 24.49
CA SER A 292 -2.80 -4.65 25.84
C SER A 292 -3.96 -5.39 26.52
N SER A 293 -5.21 -5.05 26.19
CA SER A 293 -6.41 -5.68 26.76
C SER A 293 -7.68 -5.30 25.98
N TYR A 294 -8.76 -6.05 26.21
CA TYR A 294 -10.11 -5.68 25.76
C TYR A 294 -11.03 -5.48 26.96
N GLU A 295 -11.96 -4.53 26.84
CA GLU A 295 -13.10 -4.37 27.74
C GLU A 295 -14.38 -4.61 26.93
N ILE A 296 -15.09 -5.70 27.24
CA ILE A 296 -16.32 -6.07 26.55
C ILE A 296 -17.49 -5.76 27.47
N ARG A 297 -18.48 -5.05 26.95
CA ARG A 297 -19.69 -4.70 27.70
C ARG A 297 -20.95 -5.08 26.96
N VAL A 298 -21.99 -5.39 27.73
CA VAL A 298 -23.33 -5.71 27.22
C VAL A 298 -24.40 -4.90 27.92
N SER A 299 -25.48 -4.64 27.21
CA SER A 299 -26.65 -3.98 27.77
C SER A 299 -27.91 -4.43 27.05
N HIS A 300 -29.03 -4.37 27.74
CA HIS A 300 -30.35 -4.55 27.13
C HIS A 300 -30.78 -3.36 26.26
N THR A 301 -30.08 -2.22 26.31
CA THR A 301 -30.40 -1.06 25.46
C THR A 301 -29.18 -0.56 24.70
N LEU A 302 -29.38 -0.26 23.41
CA LEU A 302 -28.35 0.35 22.56
C LEU A 302 -27.91 1.72 23.08
N LYS A 303 -28.84 2.48 23.67
CA LYS A 303 -28.55 3.81 24.21
C LYS A 303 -27.51 3.74 25.33
N THR A 304 -27.60 2.76 26.23
CA THR A 304 -26.58 2.56 27.27
C THR A 304 -25.21 2.30 26.64
N LEU A 305 -25.11 1.41 25.64
CA LEU A 305 -23.83 1.12 24.98
C LEU A 305 -23.26 2.33 24.22
N ARG A 306 -24.11 3.20 23.66
CA ARG A 306 -23.68 4.37 22.87
C ARG A 306 -23.34 5.58 23.72
N ASP A 307 -24.20 5.93 24.68
CA ASP A 307 -24.16 7.22 25.38
C ASP A 307 -23.57 7.05 26.80
N ASN A 308 -23.73 5.89 27.43
CA ASN A 308 -23.36 5.61 28.82
C ASN A 308 -22.58 4.28 28.93
N PHE A 309 -21.55 4.09 28.08
CA PHE A 309 -20.84 2.81 27.95
C PHE A 309 -20.34 2.27 29.31
N THR A 310 -19.86 3.16 30.19
CA THR A 310 -19.35 2.81 31.52
C THR A 310 -20.42 2.27 32.49
N ASP A 311 -21.70 2.41 32.16
CA ASP A 311 -22.81 1.92 32.98
C ASP A 311 -23.30 0.54 32.52
N ALA A 312 -22.83 0.05 31.37
CA ALA A 312 -23.16 -1.28 30.86
C ALA A 312 -22.43 -2.40 31.61
N ASP A 313 -23.02 -3.59 31.64
CA ASP A 313 -22.47 -4.75 32.34
C ASP A 313 -21.18 -5.22 31.67
N ILE A 314 -20.13 -5.40 32.46
CA ILE A 314 -18.83 -5.88 31.97
C ILE A 314 -18.81 -7.41 31.86
N ILE A 315 -18.31 -7.90 30.73
CA ILE A 315 -18.01 -9.32 30.52
C ILE A 315 -16.51 -9.52 30.72
N ASN A 316 -16.15 -10.46 31.59
CA ASN A 316 -14.75 -10.83 31.79
C ASN A 316 -14.21 -11.59 30.56
N PRO A 317 -13.21 -11.04 29.83
CA PRO A 317 -12.66 -11.67 28.63
C PRO A 317 -11.57 -12.70 28.95
N THR A 318 -11.66 -13.42 30.07
CA THR A 318 -10.56 -14.28 30.57
C THR A 318 -10.19 -15.45 29.65
N ARG A 319 -11.02 -15.77 28.65
CA ARG A 319 -10.75 -16.79 27.63
C ARG A 319 -10.17 -16.22 26.34
N LEU A 320 -10.04 -14.89 26.23
CA LEU A 320 -9.58 -14.24 25.02
C LEU A 320 -8.05 -14.24 24.95
N SER A 321 -7.52 -14.59 23.78
CA SER A 321 -6.08 -14.58 23.51
C SER A 321 -5.80 -13.45 22.55
N LEU A 322 -5.20 -12.37 23.05
CA LEU A 322 -4.88 -11.18 22.26
C LEU A 322 -4.12 -11.55 20.98
N GLN A 323 -4.67 -11.16 19.85
CA GLN A 323 -4.09 -11.39 18.53
C GLN A 323 -3.43 -10.14 17.97
N PRO A 324 -2.45 -10.27 17.05
CA PRO A 324 -1.93 -9.14 16.31
C PRO A 324 -2.99 -8.53 15.38
N ALA A 325 -2.86 -7.23 15.12
CA ALA A 325 -3.75 -6.47 14.26
C ALA A 325 -4.06 -7.19 12.94
N GLY A 326 -5.32 -7.18 12.54
CA GLY A 326 -5.80 -7.86 11.32
C GLY A 326 -6.13 -9.35 11.49
N SER A 327 -5.85 -9.94 12.65
CA SER A 327 -6.24 -11.32 12.97
C SER A 327 -7.65 -11.40 13.54
N VAL A 328 -8.30 -12.56 13.42
CA VAL A 328 -9.62 -12.79 14.01
C VAL A 328 -9.48 -13.14 15.49
N GLU A 329 -10.29 -12.48 16.32
CA GLU A 329 -10.55 -12.81 17.73
C GLU A 329 -11.79 -13.71 17.89
#